data_AF-A0A938M559-F1
#
_entry.id   AF-A0A938M559-F1
#
_cell.length_a   1.000
_cell.length_b   1.000
_cell.length_c   1.000
_cell.angle_alpha   90.00
_cell.angle_beta   90.00
_cell.angle_gamma   90.00
#
_symmetry.space_group_name_H-M   'P 1'
#
loop_
_entity.id
_entity.type
_entity.pdbx_description
1 polymer ?
#
loop_
_entity_poly.entity_id
_entity_poly.type
_entity_poly.pdbx_seq_one_letter_code
_entity_poly.pdbx_strand_id
1 'polypeptide(L)'
;MAGKIVCPHCWHVFQVEKILAIAQHTDLLGDPVLGDNAPQRFLPSRFTPDGRALDAYGVPCPDFACPQCHLVIPRTLTQKPPLFFSIIGAPASGKSYLLTAMTWELRRLMPREFGFAFGDADASSNAIVNEYERTLFMNADDEGWTTLEKTEMQGRMYDRVRLHNMDVWLPRPLLFSLSPQP
;
A
#
# COMPACT_ATOMS: atom_id res chain seq x y z
N MET A 1 -14.42 16.50 -13.32
CA MET A 1 -13.32 17.17 -12.60
C MET A 1 -12.24 16.12 -12.38
N ALA A 2 -11.03 16.30 -12.91
CA ALA A 2 -9.93 15.36 -12.72
C ALA A 2 -9.56 15.29 -11.23
N GLY A 3 -9.60 14.08 -10.65
CA GLY A 3 -9.28 13.87 -9.24
C GLY A 3 -7.78 13.95 -9.01
N LYS A 4 -7.36 14.75 -8.02
CA LYS A 4 -5.98 14.72 -7.51
C LYS A 4 -5.77 13.43 -6.71
N ILE A 5 -4.65 12.77 -6.95
CA ILE A 5 -4.20 11.59 -6.21
C ILE A 5 -3.01 12.01 -5.34
N VAL A 6 -2.99 11.56 -4.09
CA VAL A 6 -1.83 11.67 -3.21
C VAL A 6 -1.21 10.28 -3.10
N CYS A 7 0.05 10.16 -3.49
CA CYS A 7 0.78 8.90 -3.35
C CYS A 7 0.94 8.55 -1.86
N PRO A 8 0.58 7.32 -1.42
CA PRO A 8 0.66 6.95 -0.02
C PRO A 8 2.09 6.64 0.43
N HIS A 9 3.02 6.48 -0.51
CA HIS A 9 4.43 6.19 -0.24
C HIS A 9 5.29 7.45 -0.14
N CYS A 10 5.25 8.29 -1.18
CA CYS A 10 6.13 9.47 -1.29
C CYS A 10 5.39 10.81 -1.15
N TRP A 11 4.09 10.80 -0.89
CA TRP A 11 3.26 12.00 -0.72
C TRP A 11 3.19 12.93 -1.94
N HIS A 12 3.72 12.50 -3.09
CA HIS A 12 3.59 13.25 -4.34
C HIS A 12 2.12 13.39 -4.72
N VAL A 13 1.71 14.63 -5.02
CA VAL A 13 0.35 14.96 -5.46
C VAL A 13 0.36 15.13 -6.97
N PHE A 14 -0.45 14.34 -7.66
CA PHE A 14 -0.52 14.34 -9.12
C PHE A 14 -1.96 14.18 -9.60
N GLN A 15 -2.20 14.53 -10.86
CA GLN A 15 -3.51 14.34 -11.49
C GLN A 15 -3.67 12.88 -11.95
N VAL A 16 -4.90 12.37 -11.98
CA VAL A 16 -5.17 11.00 -12.43
C VAL A 16 -4.61 10.70 -13.81
N GLU A 17 -4.56 11.68 -14.73
CA GLU A 17 -4.00 11.52 -16.07
C GLU A 17 -2.47 11.37 -16.08
N LYS A 18 -1.80 11.56 -14.95
CA LYS A 18 -0.36 11.33 -14.78
C LYS A 18 -0.05 9.98 -14.15
N ILE A 19 -1.06 9.17 -13.81
CA ILE A 19 -0.84 7.84 -13.27
C ILE A 19 -0.18 6.96 -14.33
N LEU A 20 0.82 6.18 -13.92
CA LEU A 20 1.50 5.24 -14.82
C LEU A 20 0.85 3.87 -14.70
N ALA A 21 0.76 3.11 -15.79
CA ALA A 21 0.48 1.68 -15.74
C ALA A 21 1.79 0.88 -15.62
N ILE A 22 1.69 -0.33 -15.08
CA ILE A 22 2.81 -1.26 -14.93
C ILE A 22 2.68 -2.34 -16.01
N ALA A 23 3.70 -2.46 -16.86
CA ALA A 23 3.74 -3.44 -17.93
C ALA A 23 3.64 -4.88 -17.40
N GLN A 24 3.03 -5.76 -18.19
CA GLN A 24 2.87 -7.18 -17.85
C GLN A 24 3.68 -8.10 -18.78
N HIS A 25 3.97 -7.67 -20.01
CA HIS A 25 4.81 -8.45 -20.91
C HIS A 25 6.25 -8.58 -20.36
N THR A 26 6.79 -9.80 -20.37
CA THR A 26 8.09 -10.14 -19.76
C THR A 26 9.29 -9.43 -20.37
N ASP A 27 9.17 -8.98 -21.63
CA ASP A 27 10.23 -8.25 -22.34
C ASP A 27 10.24 -6.75 -21.99
N LEU A 28 9.19 -6.25 -21.32
CA LEU A 28 9.08 -4.85 -20.92
C LEU A 28 9.64 -4.66 -19.51
N LEU A 29 10.95 -4.86 -19.36
CA LEU A 29 11.70 -4.63 -18.13
C LEU A 29 12.55 -3.35 -18.23
N GLY A 30 12.97 -2.86 -17.06
CA GLY A 30 13.82 -1.69 -16.92
C GLY A 30 13.04 -0.47 -16.46
N ASP A 31 13.16 -0.16 -15.18
CA ASP A 31 12.54 1.03 -14.60
C ASP A 31 13.61 1.98 -14.06
N PRO A 32 13.60 3.28 -14.42
CA PRO A 32 14.64 4.22 -13.97
C PRO A 32 14.63 4.48 -12.46
N VAL A 33 13.53 4.16 -11.76
CA VAL A 33 13.36 4.39 -10.32
C VAL A 33 13.49 3.09 -9.52
N LEU A 34 13.08 1.94 -10.08
CA LEU A 34 13.07 0.64 -9.40
C LEU A 34 14.16 -0.33 -9.87
N GLY A 35 14.86 -0.02 -10.97
CA GLY A 35 15.97 -0.77 -11.50
C GLY A 35 15.61 -1.68 -12.67
N ASP A 36 16.63 -2.35 -13.20
CA ASP A 36 16.59 -3.02 -14.50
C ASP A 36 15.66 -4.23 -14.56
N ASN A 37 15.42 -4.88 -13.41
CA ASN A 37 14.58 -6.07 -13.31
C ASN A 37 13.09 -5.75 -13.04
N ALA A 38 12.75 -4.47 -12.81
CA ALA A 38 11.37 -4.07 -12.59
C ALA A 38 10.64 -3.93 -13.93
N PRO A 39 9.33 -4.29 -14.02
CA PRO A 39 8.54 -4.01 -15.20
C PRO A 39 8.51 -2.51 -15.53
N GLN A 40 8.46 -2.16 -16.81
CA GLN A 40 8.40 -0.76 -17.22
C GLN A 40 7.11 -0.09 -16.72
N ARG A 41 7.25 1.14 -16.21
CA ARG A 41 6.10 2.03 -16.00
C ARG A 41 5.93 2.91 -17.23
N PHE A 42 4.69 3.06 -17.68
CA PHE A 42 4.38 3.85 -18.86
C PHE A 42 3.11 4.67 -18.67
N LEU A 43 3.02 5.80 -19.37
CA LEU A 43 1.81 6.59 -19.41
C LEU A 43 0.80 5.91 -20.34
N PRO A 44 -0.37 5.47 -19.85
CA PRO A 44 -1.33 4.74 -20.69
C PRO A 44 -1.87 5.59 -21.83
N SER A 45 -1.82 5.06 -23.06
CA SER A 45 -2.40 5.69 -24.26
C SER A 45 -3.42 4.81 -24.99
N ARG A 46 -3.47 3.52 -24.62
CA ARG A 46 -4.35 2.51 -25.21
C ARG A 46 -5.03 1.74 -24.08
N PHE A 47 -6.30 1.43 -24.29
CA PHE A 47 -7.12 0.76 -23.28
C PHE A 47 -7.97 -0.35 -23.91
N THR A 48 -8.28 -1.37 -23.11
CA THR A 48 -9.33 -2.34 -23.41
C THR A 48 -10.73 -1.69 -23.29
N PRO A 49 -11.79 -2.30 -23.84
CA PRO A 49 -13.15 -1.78 -23.71
C PRO A 49 -13.63 -1.62 -22.26
N ASP A 50 -13.09 -2.40 -21.32
CA ASP A 50 -13.36 -2.31 -19.89
C ASP A 50 -12.40 -1.36 -19.13
N GLY A 51 -11.58 -0.60 -19.85
CA GLY A 51 -10.78 0.50 -19.30
C GLY A 51 -9.44 0.09 -18.67
N ARG A 52 -8.91 -1.10 -18.95
CA ARG A 52 -7.55 -1.50 -18.53
C ARG A 52 -6.52 -0.97 -19.52
N ALA A 53 -5.40 -0.47 -19.02
CA ALA A 53 -4.30 -0.02 -19.88
C ALA A 53 -3.72 -1.20 -20.68
N LEU A 54 -3.28 -0.95 -21.91
CA LEU A 54 -2.58 -1.93 -22.74
C LEU A 54 -1.11 -1.55 -22.86
N ASP A 55 -0.20 -2.49 -22.62
CA ASP A 55 1.23 -2.26 -22.86
C ASP A 55 1.59 -2.28 -24.36
N ALA A 56 2.87 -2.12 -24.68
CA ALA A 56 3.36 -2.06 -26.05
C ALA A 56 3.05 -3.34 -26.86
N TYR A 57 2.92 -4.49 -26.19
CA TYR A 57 2.58 -5.78 -26.79
C TYR A 57 1.07 -6.05 -26.78
N GLY A 58 0.26 -5.13 -26.28
CA GLY A 58 -1.19 -5.27 -26.20
C GLY A 58 -1.67 -6.14 -25.04
N VAL A 59 -0.84 -6.35 -24.01
CA VAL A 59 -1.22 -7.09 -22.81
C VAL A 59 -1.97 -6.16 -21.84
N PRO A 60 -3.14 -6.56 -21.32
CA PRO A 60 -3.87 -5.78 -20.31
C PRO A 60 -3.09 -5.65 -19.00
N CYS A 61 -2.94 -4.42 -18.53
CA CYS A 61 -2.18 -4.05 -17.34
C CYS A 61 -3.15 -3.62 -16.21
N PRO A 62 -3.29 -4.43 -15.15
CA PRO A 62 -4.20 -4.14 -14.04
C PRO A 62 -3.60 -3.22 -12.99
N ASP A 63 -2.29 -2.98 -12.97
CA ASP A 63 -1.68 -2.22 -11.89
C ASP A 63 -1.27 -0.82 -12.32
N PHE A 64 -1.36 0.11 -11.38
CA PHE A 64 -0.98 1.50 -11.55
C PHE A 64 0.15 1.86 -10.59
N ALA A 65 0.93 2.88 -10.96
CA ALA A 65 2.09 3.33 -10.21
C ALA A 65 2.15 4.87 -10.11
N CYS A 66 2.83 5.34 -9.06
CA CYS A 66 3.09 6.75 -8.86
C CYS A 66 4.08 7.26 -9.93
N PRO A 67 3.85 8.41 -10.57
CA PRO A 67 4.78 8.97 -11.55
C PRO A 67 6.10 9.47 -10.96
N GLN A 68 6.20 9.58 -9.62
CA GLN A 68 7.43 10.01 -8.95
C GLN A 68 8.22 8.83 -8.39
N CYS A 69 7.60 7.98 -7.55
CA CYS A 69 8.31 6.89 -6.89
C CYS A 69 8.11 5.52 -7.54
N HIS A 70 7.27 5.40 -8.56
CA HIS A 70 7.02 4.18 -9.36
C HIS A 70 6.47 2.97 -8.58
N LEU A 71 6.29 3.10 -7.26
CA LEU A 71 5.59 2.14 -6.42
C LEU A 71 4.11 2.08 -6.80
N VAL A 72 3.54 0.89 -6.59
CA VAL A 72 2.15 0.56 -6.91
C VAL A 72 1.22 1.51 -6.16
N ILE A 73 0.24 2.07 -6.86
CA ILE A 73 -0.84 2.85 -6.27
C ILE A 73 -2.07 1.96 -6.23
N PRO A 74 -2.59 1.62 -5.04
CA PRO A 74 -3.83 0.86 -4.91
C PRO A 74 -4.96 1.53 -5.70
N ARG A 75 -5.68 0.75 -6.51
CA ARG A 75 -6.79 1.26 -7.35
C ARG A 75 -7.86 1.99 -6.53
N THR A 76 -8.06 1.61 -5.28
CA THR A 76 -9.00 2.26 -4.36
C THR A 76 -8.70 3.75 -4.17
N LEU A 77 -7.41 4.15 -4.26
CA LEU A 77 -6.98 5.56 -4.14
C LEU A 77 -7.35 6.42 -5.35
N THR A 78 -7.68 5.82 -6.50
CA THR A 78 -8.19 6.57 -7.66
C THR A 78 -9.69 6.82 -7.57
N GLN A 79 -10.39 6.08 -6.71
CA GLN A 79 -11.85 6.10 -6.59
C GLN A 79 -12.32 6.98 -5.43
N LYS A 80 -11.61 6.94 -4.29
CA LYS A 80 -11.95 7.69 -3.08
C LYS A 80 -10.71 8.36 -2.50
N PRO A 81 -10.83 9.59 -1.96
CA PRO A 81 -9.71 10.23 -1.28
C PRO A 81 -9.34 9.42 -0.03
N PRO A 82 -8.06 9.06 0.16
CA PRO A 82 -7.61 8.39 1.37
C PRO A 82 -7.60 9.32 2.58
N LEU A 83 -7.73 8.73 3.76
CA LEU A 83 -7.36 9.36 5.02
C LEU A 83 -6.02 8.79 5.49
N PHE A 84 -4.99 9.63 5.56
CA PHE A 84 -3.66 9.23 5.99
C PHE A 84 -3.50 9.37 7.50
N PHE A 85 -3.04 8.31 8.14
CA PHE A 85 -2.64 8.31 9.55
C PHE A 85 -1.16 7.95 9.65
N SER A 86 -0.40 8.72 10.42
CA SER A 86 1.02 8.46 10.68
C SER A 86 1.27 8.46 12.18
N ILE A 87 1.89 7.40 12.68
CA ILE A 87 2.24 7.25 14.09
C ILE A 87 3.73 7.54 14.25
N ILE A 88 4.04 8.66 14.91
CA ILE A 88 5.41 9.14 15.13
C ILE A 88 5.76 8.97 16.61
N GLY A 89 6.97 8.49 16.89
CA GLY A 89 7.45 8.30 18.24
C GLY A 89 8.83 7.67 18.28
N ALA A 90 9.53 7.82 19.40
CA ALA A 90 10.88 7.29 19.59
C ALA A 90 10.96 5.77 19.29
N PRO A 91 12.13 5.23 18.90
CA PRO A 91 12.33 3.79 18.81
C PRO A 91 11.90 3.09 20.11
N ALA A 92 11.34 1.89 20.00
CA ALA A 92 10.84 1.10 21.14
C ALA A 92 9.71 1.74 22.01
N SER A 93 9.05 2.82 21.55
CA SER A 93 7.89 3.42 22.24
C SER A 93 6.56 2.67 22.09
N GLY A 94 6.57 1.43 21.61
CA GLY A 94 5.34 0.62 21.49
C GLY A 94 4.43 0.94 20.30
N LYS A 95 4.89 1.72 19.30
CA LYS A 95 4.09 2.07 18.10
C LYS A 95 3.45 0.86 17.41
N SER A 96 4.20 -0.23 17.27
CA SER A 96 3.70 -1.45 16.62
C SER A 96 2.59 -2.10 17.45
N TYR A 97 2.72 -2.16 18.77
CA TYR A 97 1.66 -2.62 19.66
C TYR A 97 0.41 -1.74 19.58
N LEU A 98 0.59 -0.42 19.61
CA LEU A 98 -0.52 0.53 19.48
C LEU A 98 -1.25 0.33 18.15
N LEU A 99 -0.52 0.30 17.05
CA LEU A 99 -1.10 0.12 15.72
C LEU A 99 -1.84 -1.22 15.59
N THR A 100 -1.26 -2.31 16.08
CA THR A 100 -1.89 -3.63 16.06
C THR A 100 -3.16 -3.66 16.93
N ALA A 101 -3.10 -3.15 18.16
CA ALA A 101 -4.26 -3.10 19.04
C ALA A 101 -5.37 -2.19 18.51
N MET A 102 -5.01 -1.03 17.94
CA MET A 102 -5.97 -0.13 17.28
C MET A 102 -6.62 -0.81 16.08
N THR A 103 -5.84 -1.45 15.21
CA THR A 103 -6.37 -2.15 14.02
C THR A 103 -7.33 -3.27 14.43
N TRP A 104 -6.94 -4.07 15.42
CA TRP A 104 -7.77 -5.12 16.01
C TRP A 104 -9.10 -4.59 16.55
N GLU A 105 -9.06 -3.55 17.37
CA GLU A 105 -10.27 -2.96 17.94
C GLU A 105 -11.13 -2.27 16.88
N LEU A 106 -10.54 -1.60 15.89
CA LEU A 106 -11.29 -1.00 14.78
C LEU A 106 -12.07 -2.05 14.00
N ARG A 107 -11.48 -3.23 13.73
CA ARG A 107 -12.19 -4.34 13.06
C ARG A 107 -13.41 -4.83 13.85
N ARG A 108 -13.39 -4.72 15.19
CA ARG A 108 -14.48 -5.18 16.08
C ARG A 108 -15.52 -4.11 16.37
N LEU A 109 -15.08 -2.88 16.61
CA LEU A 109 -15.92 -1.76 17.04
C LEU A 109 -16.64 -1.09 15.87
N MET A 110 -15.97 -0.91 14.72
CA MET A 110 -16.61 -0.30 13.53
C MET A 110 -17.92 -0.99 13.13
N PRO A 111 -17.98 -2.33 13.01
CA PRO A 111 -19.22 -2.97 12.64
C PRO A 111 -20.25 -2.93 13.78
N ARG A 112 -19.80 -3.17 15.02
CA ARG A 112 -20.69 -3.33 16.18
C ARG A 112 -21.35 -2.03 16.63
N GLU A 113 -20.61 -0.93 16.62
CA GLU A 113 -21.05 0.35 17.22
C GLU A 113 -21.43 1.40 16.17
N PHE A 114 -20.90 1.28 14.94
CA PHE A 114 -21.03 2.32 13.92
C PHE A 114 -21.68 1.84 12.61
N GLY A 115 -21.93 0.54 12.44
CA GLY A 115 -22.51 -0.01 11.22
C GLY A 115 -21.59 0.09 9.99
N PHE A 116 -20.26 0.12 10.20
CA PHE A 116 -19.27 0.12 9.13
C PHE A 116 -18.38 -1.12 9.17
N ALA A 117 -18.15 -1.74 8.02
CA ALA A 117 -17.10 -2.73 7.87
C ALA A 117 -15.73 -2.04 7.75
N PHE A 118 -14.77 -2.48 8.58
CA PHE A 118 -13.36 -2.11 8.48
C PHE A 118 -12.58 -3.28 7.89
N GLY A 119 -12.28 -3.20 6.59
CA GLY A 119 -11.74 -4.30 5.79
C GLY A 119 -10.27 -4.12 5.43
N ASP A 120 -9.60 -5.26 5.22
CA ASP A 120 -8.27 -5.27 4.61
C ASP A 120 -8.38 -4.87 3.13
N ALA A 121 -7.73 -3.78 2.72
CA ALA A 121 -7.76 -3.30 1.34
C ALA A 121 -6.51 -3.69 0.54
N ASP A 122 -5.48 -4.23 1.20
CA ASP A 122 -4.26 -4.73 0.56
C ASP A 122 -3.57 -5.77 1.46
N ALA A 123 -3.88 -7.04 1.22
CA ALA A 123 -3.39 -8.14 2.05
C ALA A 123 -1.86 -8.25 2.07
N SER A 124 -1.19 -7.81 1.00
CA SER A 124 0.28 -7.87 0.89
C SER A 124 0.96 -6.82 1.77
N SER A 125 0.43 -5.61 1.79
CA SER A 125 0.92 -4.50 2.60
C SER A 125 0.55 -4.71 4.07
N ASN A 126 -0.64 -5.25 4.33
CA ASN A 126 -1.14 -5.53 5.67
C ASN A 126 -0.61 -6.84 6.27
N ALA A 127 0.22 -7.61 5.56
CA ALA A 127 0.72 -8.90 6.02
C ALA A 127 1.38 -8.82 7.41
N ILE A 128 2.16 -7.76 7.65
CA ILE A 128 2.87 -7.56 8.92
C ILE A 128 1.93 -7.26 10.10
N VAL A 129 0.88 -6.45 9.91
CA VAL A 129 -0.07 -6.17 10.99
C VAL A 129 -0.96 -7.40 11.24
N ASN A 130 -1.32 -8.13 10.18
CA ASN A 130 -2.04 -9.39 10.30
C ASN A 130 -1.21 -10.47 11.04
N GLU A 131 0.13 -10.46 10.90
CA GLU A 131 1.04 -11.30 11.67
C GLU A 131 1.07 -10.87 13.14
N TYR A 132 1.22 -9.57 13.40
CA TYR A 132 1.18 -9.02 14.75
C TYR A 132 -0.14 -9.29 15.48
N GLU A 133 -1.29 -9.20 14.80
CA GLU A 133 -2.60 -9.54 15.38
C GLU A 133 -2.66 -11.01 15.80
N ARG A 134 -2.16 -11.93 14.96
CA ARG A 134 -2.11 -13.35 15.31
C ARG A 134 -1.26 -13.58 16.55
N THR A 135 -0.09 -12.96 16.59
CA THR A 135 0.83 -13.03 17.72
C THR A 135 0.18 -12.46 18.99
N LEU A 136 -0.41 -11.26 18.98
CA LEU A 136 -0.92 -10.64 20.20
C LEU A 136 -2.27 -11.21 20.68
N PHE A 137 -3.15 -11.63 19.77
CA PHE A 137 -4.56 -11.86 20.09
C PHE A 137 -5.11 -13.23 19.67
N MET A 138 -4.34 -14.04 18.92
CA MET A 138 -4.77 -15.36 18.46
C MET A 138 -3.80 -16.48 18.88
N ASN A 139 -2.87 -16.21 19.79
CA ASN A 139 -1.98 -17.24 20.33
C ASN A 139 -2.77 -18.18 21.25
N ALA A 140 -2.52 -19.49 21.12
CA ALA A 140 -3.23 -20.52 21.90
C ALA A 140 -2.72 -20.66 23.34
N ASP A 141 -1.57 -20.07 23.65
CA ASP A 141 -0.93 -20.10 24.97
C ASP A 141 -1.23 -18.80 25.72
N ASP A 142 -2.35 -18.80 26.45
CA ASP A 142 -2.91 -17.62 27.15
C ASP A 142 -2.08 -17.18 28.38
N GLU A 143 -1.09 -17.98 28.81
CA GLU A 143 -0.29 -17.72 30.02
C GLU A 143 1.13 -17.18 29.70
N GLY A 144 1.54 -17.20 28.43
CA GLY A 144 2.88 -16.80 27.98
C GLY A 144 3.00 -15.32 27.58
N TRP A 145 4.08 -14.65 27.99
CA TRP A 145 4.40 -13.31 27.50
C TRP A 145 4.70 -13.34 26.00
N THR A 146 3.90 -12.63 25.21
CA THR A 146 4.13 -12.46 23.78
C THR A 146 4.85 -11.13 23.49
N THR A 147 5.85 -11.18 22.60
CA THR A 147 6.55 -9.98 22.13
C THR A 147 6.47 -9.84 20.61
N LEU A 148 6.21 -8.63 20.12
CA LEU A 148 6.40 -8.32 18.70
C LEU A 148 7.88 -8.11 18.39
N GLU A 149 8.35 -8.63 17.25
CA GLU A 149 9.69 -8.35 16.77
C GLU A 149 9.92 -6.84 16.55
N LYS A 150 11.15 -6.39 16.75
CA LYS A 150 11.50 -4.99 16.53
C LYS A 150 11.29 -4.63 15.07
N THR A 151 10.64 -3.49 14.85
CA THR A 151 10.46 -2.94 13.50
C THR A 151 11.80 -2.49 12.94
N GLU A 152 12.28 -3.19 11.91
CA GLU A 152 13.51 -2.82 11.20
C GLU A 152 13.23 -1.75 10.14
N MET A 153 14.20 -0.84 9.95
CA MET A 153 14.15 0.24 8.95
C MET A 153 14.44 -0.24 7.53
N GLN A 154 14.71 -1.53 7.36
CA GLN A 154 14.96 -2.22 6.09
C GLN A 154 14.12 -3.50 6.08
N GLY A 155 13.50 -3.84 4.96
CA GLY A 155 12.69 -5.07 4.83
C GLY A 155 11.19 -4.80 4.64
N ARG A 156 10.33 -5.60 5.27
CA ARG A 156 8.89 -5.75 4.94
C ARG A 156 8.07 -4.44 4.96
N MET A 157 8.52 -3.42 5.69
CA MET A 157 7.82 -2.14 5.88
C MET A 157 8.30 -1.02 4.96
N TYR A 158 9.36 -1.22 4.17
CA TYR A 158 9.94 -0.18 3.34
C TYR A 158 10.32 -0.70 1.97
N ASP A 159 10.00 0.06 0.94
CA ASP A 159 10.41 -0.18 -0.43
C ASP A 159 11.58 0.75 -0.79
N ARG A 160 12.67 0.17 -1.32
CA ARG A 160 13.81 0.94 -1.81
C ARG A 160 13.52 1.42 -3.22
N VAL A 161 13.68 2.72 -3.45
CA VAL A 161 13.52 3.36 -4.76
C VAL A 161 14.66 4.33 -5.01
N ARG A 162 14.92 4.67 -6.28
CA ARG A 162 15.91 5.66 -6.68
C ARG A 162 15.23 6.96 -7.08
N LEU A 163 15.31 7.97 -6.20
CA LEU A 163 14.79 9.31 -6.45
C LEU A 163 15.94 10.31 -6.53
N HIS A 164 15.99 11.13 -7.58
CA HIS A 164 17.03 12.15 -7.78
C HIS A 164 18.46 11.57 -7.64
N ASN A 165 18.68 10.39 -8.24
CA ASN A 165 19.94 9.62 -8.17
C ASN A 165 20.36 9.19 -6.74
N MET A 166 19.45 9.24 -5.78
CA MET A 166 19.67 8.76 -4.42
C MET A 166 18.75 7.57 -4.13
N ASP A 167 19.30 6.55 -3.49
CA ASP A 167 18.49 5.45 -3.00
C ASP A 167 17.81 5.86 -1.69
N VAL A 168 16.48 5.81 -1.68
CA VAL A 168 15.65 6.18 -0.54
C VAL A 168 14.71 5.02 -0.16
N TRP A 169 14.43 4.91 1.13
CA TRP A 169 13.49 3.93 1.67
C TRP A 169 12.16 4.62 1.92
N LEU A 170 11.13 4.23 1.17
CA LEU A 170 9.78 4.74 1.32
C LEU A 170 8.94 3.76 2.12
N PRO A 171 8.07 4.23 3.03
CA PRO A 171 7.23 3.35 3.81
C PRO A 171 6.24 2.61 2.89
N ARG A 172 5.98 1.35 3.24
CA ARG A 172 4.86 0.57 2.73
C ARG A 172 3.64 0.85 3.62
N PRO A 173 2.63 1.58 3.12
CA PRO A 173 1.46 1.95 3.91
C PRO A 173 0.59 0.73 4.17
N LEU A 174 0.05 0.64 5.38
CA LEU A 174 -1.05 -0.29 5.67
C LEU A 174 -2.35 0.31 5.11
N LEU A 175 -3.09 -0.47 4.33
CA LEU A 175 -4.25 0.03 3.61
C LEU A 175 -5.52 -0.67 4.06
N PHE A 176 -6.46 0.12 4.58
CA PHE A 176 -7.74 -0.37 5.04
C PHE A 176 -8.88 0.32 4.30
N SER A 177 -9.99 -0.40 4.16
CA SER A 177 -11.23 0.14 3.62
C SER A 177 -12.25 0.33 4.73
N LEU A 178 -13.03 1.39 4.61
CA LEU A 178 -14.21 1.64 5.43
C LEU A 178 -15.43 1.70 4.51
N SER A 179 -16.41 0.83 4.74
CA SER A 179 -17.63 0.75 3.94
C SER A 179 -18.85 0.53 4.84
N PRO A 180 -20.01 1.11 4.54
CA PRO A 180 -21.24 0.79 5.27
C PRO A 180 -21.51 -0.72 5.28
N GLN A 181 -22.03 -1.26 6.38
CA GLN A 181 -22.57 -2.62 6.38
C GLN A 181 -23.87 -2.67 5.57
N PRO A 182 -24.09 -3.74 4.80
CA PRO A 182 -25.36 -3.97 4.11
C PRO A 182 -26.51 -4.21 5.09
#